data_AF-N0AW82-F1
#
_entry.id   AF-N0AW82-F1
#
_cell.length_a   1.000
_cell.length_b   1.000
_cell.length_c   1.000
_cell.angle_alpha   90.00
_cell.angle_beta   90.00
_cell.angle_gamma   90.00
#
_symmetry.space_group_name_H-M   'P 1'
#
loop_
_entity.id
_entity.type
_entity.pdbx_description
1 polymer ?
#
loop_
_entity_poly.entity_id
_entity_poly.type
_entity_poly.pdbx_seq_one_letter_code
_entity_poly.pdbx_strand_id
1 'polypeptide(L)'
;MIRRILYMLILFMLVPVLNVDGQNENGGGQGVVKTLDDLYFSKNNPIFRHVKVSGRDGTYVVKGEARTTKGYFYYVVEDGHREFISETRVVSRKAFPKWSRFEIKVTIPANVLPDNGTVAMYLFEKEKKSGELIHVFPVILQQFY
;
A
#
# COMPACT_ATOMS: atom_id res chain seq x y z
N MET A 1 -6.99 11.72 -28.21
CA MET A 1 -6.71 12.09 -26.80
C MET A 1 -8.03 12.02 -26.03
N ILE A 2 -8.38 10.85 -25.48
CA ILE A 2 -9.58 10.66 -24.66
C ILE A 2 -9.20 9.68 -23.54
N ARG A 3 -9.20 10.17 -22.29
CA ARG A 3 -8.89 9.40 -21.08
C ARG A 3 -10.08 8.49 -20.75
N ARG A 4 -9.87 7.18 -20.74
CA ARG A 4 -10.87 6.18 -20.32
C ARG A 4 -10.74 5.97 -18.81
N ILE A 5 -11.63 6.60 -18.06
CA ILE A 5 -11.95 6.23 -16.68
C ILE A 5 -12.93 5.06 -16.79
N LEU A 6 -12.53 3.86 -16.38
CA LEU A 6 -13.45 2.72 -16.28
C LEU A 6 -13.65 2.41 -14.79
N TYR A 7 -14.85 2.77 -14.33
CA TYR A 7 -15.45 2.40 -13.08
C TYR A 7 -15.33 0.89 -12.83
N MET A 8 -14.74 0.49 -11.70
CA MET A 8 -14.98 -0.86 -11.17
C MET A 8 -16.19 -0.79 -10.23
N LEU A 9 -17.37 -0.77 -10.83
CA LEU A 9 -18.65 -0.85 -10.12
C LEU A 9 -18.82 -2.27 -9.57
N ILE A 10 -19.03 -2.34 -8.26
CA ILE A 10 -19.40 -3.52 -7.49
C ILE A 10 -20.68 -4.13 -8.10
N LEU A 11 -20.61 -5.40 -8.52
CA LEU A 11 -21.79 -6.21 -8.84
C LEU A 11 -21.82 -7.44 -7.94
N PHE A 12 -22.52 -7.29 -6.82
CA PHE A 12 -23.01 -8.37 -5.97
C PHE A 12 -24.22 -9.00 -6.68
N MET A 13 -24.11 -10.25 -7.13
CA MET A 13 -25.24 -11.01 -7.68
C MET A 13 -25.20 -12.46 -7.18
N LEU A 14 -26.22 -12.79 -6.39
CA LEU A 14 -26.82 -14.09 -6.06
C LEU A 14 -25.97 -15.36 -6.19
N VAL A 15 -25.73 -16.02 -5.05
CA VAL A 15 -25.61 -17.48 -4.98
C VAL A 15 -26.84 -18.01 -4.23
N PRO A 16 -27.58 -18.99 -4.78
CA PRO A 16 -28.77 -19.54 -4.16
C PRO A 16 -28.44 -20.37 -2.92
N VAL A 17 -29.25 -20.20 -1.87
CA VAL A 17 -29.23 -21.00 -0.64
C VAL A 17 -29.77 -22.40 -0.95
N LEU A 18 -28.91 -23.42 -0.85
CA LEU A 18 -29.33 -24.82 -0.76
C LEU A 18 -29.18 -25.28 0.70
N ASN A 19 -30.30 -25.56 1.34
CA ASN A 19 -30.36 -26.32 2.59
C ASN A 19 -30.00 -27.79 2.32
N VAL A 20 -28.98 -28.30 3.01
CA VAL A 20 -28.79 -29.74 3.25
C VAL A 20 -28.48 -29.92 4.73
N ASP A 21 -29.37 -30.61 5.43
CA ASP A 21 -29.18 -31.10 6.81
C ASP A 21 -28.09 -32.18 6.84
N GLY A 22 -27.26 -32.18 7.90
CA GLY A 22 -26.57 -33.39 8.35
C GLY A 22 -25.05 -33.29 8.56
N GLN A 23 -24.67 -33.25 9.84
CA GLN A 23 -23.46 -33.81 10.47
C GLN A 23 -22.04 -33.38 10.01
N ASN A 24 -21.45 -32.50 10.84
CA ASN A 24 -20.09 -32.51 11.44
C ASN A 24 -18.96 -33.21 10.67
N GLU A 25 -17.96 -32.45 10.17
CA GLU A 25 -16.52 -32.78 10.26
C GLU A 25 -15.63 -31.51 10.25
N ASN A 26 -14.54 -31.58 11.02
CA ASN A 26 -13.50 -30.56 11.18
C ASN A 26 -12.87 -30.10 9.85
N GLY A 27 -12.67 -28.79 9.69
CA GLY A 27 -11.93 -28.24 8.55
C GLY A 27 -11.81 -26.71 8.60
N GLY A 28 -11.02 -26.20 9.55
CA GLY A 28 -10.67 -24.78 9.63
C GLY A 28 -9.90 -24.35 8.38
N GLY A 29 -10.56 -23.56 7.54
CA GLY A 29 -10.01 -22.98 6.32
C GLY A 29 -10.86 -21.82 5.83
N GLN A 30 -11.25 -20.92 6.74
CA GLN A 30 -11.84 -19.64 6.34
C GLN A 30 -10.74 -18.79 5.68
N GLY A 31 -10.90 -18.55 4.38
CA GLY A 31 -10.17 -17.51 3.67
C GLY A 31 -10.33 -16.20 4.44
N VAL A 32 -9.20 -15.71 4.96
CA VAL A 32 -9.16 -14.46 5.72
C VAL A 32 -9.49 -13.34 4.75
N VAL A 33 -10.73 -12.86 4.83
CA VAL A 33 -11.11 -11.55 4.33
C VAL A 33 -10.25 -10.55 5.10
N LYS A 34 -9.20 -10.04 4.46
CA LYS A 34 -8.38 -8.96 5.03
C LYS A 34 -9.26 -7.72 5.14
N THR A 35 -9.73 -7.45 6.34
CA THR A 35 -10.46 -6.22 6.65
C THR A 35 -9.51 -5.04 6.51
N LEU A 36 -10.05 -3.83 6.27
CA LEU A 36 -9.26 -2.59 6.32
C LEU A 36 -8.58 -2.40 7.69
N ASP A 37 -9.11 -3.06 8.74
CA ASP A 37 -8.55 -3.11 10.08
C ASP A 37 -7.31 -4.01 10.21
N ASP A 38 -7.06 -4.95 9.31
CA ASP A 38 -5.78 -5.68 9.24
C ASP A 38 -4.68 -4.85 8.55
N LEU A 39 -5.09 -3.82 7.79
CA LEU A 39 -4.20 -2.80 7.22
C LEU A 39 -3.90 -1.67 8.22
N TYR A 40 -4.52 -1.71 9.40
CA TYR A 40 -4.31 -0.77 10.50
C TYR A 40 -2.92 -1.01 11.10
N PHE A 41 -1.94 -0.24 10.62
CA PHE A 41 -0.62 0.02 11.20
C PHE A 41 -0.12 -1.05 12.17
N SER A 42 0.24 -2.22 11.65
CA SER A 42 1.21 -3.03 12.37
C SER A 42 2.43 -2.13 12.60
N LYS A 43 2.65 -1.74 13.86
CA LYS A 43 3.86 -1.03 14.32
C LYS A 43 5.13 -1.79 13.90
N ASN A 44 4.99 -3.06 13.51
CA ASN A 44 6.04 -3.95 13.06
C ASN A 44 5.79 -4.40 11.60
N ASN A 45 6.20 -3.58 10.64
CA ASN A 45 6.35 -4.06 9.26
C ASN A 45 7.60 -4.96 9.16
N PRO A 46 7.52 -6.14 8.52
CA PRO A 46 8.63 -7.07 8.51
C PRO A 46 9.82 -6.59 7.66
N ILE A 47 9.65 -5.66 6.72
CA ILE A 47 10.70 -5.25 5.79
C ILE A 47 11.04 -3.77 5.84
N PHE A 48 10.20 -2.92 6.41
CA PHE A 48 10.43 -1.48 6.57
C PHE A 48 10.49 -1.08 8.04
N ARG A 49 11.42 -0.20 8.40
CA ARG A 49 11.51 0.37 9.75
C ARG A 49 12.15 1.75 9.75
N HIS A 50 12.04 2.43 10.89
CA HIS A 50 12.62 3.75 11.13
C HIS A 50 12.23 4.77 10.05
N VAL A 51 11.03 4.63 9.47
CA VAL A 51 10.53 5.50 8.42
C VAL A 51 10.17 6.85 9.03
N LYS A 52 10.70 7.92 8.46
CA LYS A 52 10.48 9.30 8.85
C LYS A 52 10.18 10.15 7.64
N VAL A 53 9.27 11.09 7.80
CA VAL A 53 8.90 12.08 6.79
C VAL A 53 9.34 13.46 7.25
N SER A 54 9.77 14.27 6.31
CA SER A 54 10.03 15.70 6.49
C SER A 54 9.60 16.45 5.23
N GLY A 55 9.39 17.75 5.36
CA GLY A 55 8.86 18.58 4.27
C GLY A 55 7.36 18.82 4.39
N ARG A 56 6.84 19.66 3.51
CA ARG A 56 5.45 20.12 3.47
C ARG A 56 5.15 20.74 2.10
N ASP A 57 3.87 21.01 1.86
CA ASP A 57 3.35 21.79 0.73
C ASP A 57 3.85 21.25 -0.61
N GLY A 58 3.77 19.92 -0.74
CA GLY A 58 4.10 19.21 -1.97
C GLY A 58 5.56 18.83 -2.12
N THR A 59 6.45 19.25 -1.21
CA THR A 59 7.85 18.79 -1.20
C THR A 59 8.12 17.94 0.03
N TYR A 60 8.30 16.64 -0.17
CA TYR A 60 8.51 15.68 0.92
C TYR A 60 9.80 14.88 0.74
N VAL A 61 10.41 14.51 1.86
CA VAL A 61 11.54 13.59 1.93
C VAL A 61 11.19 12.47 2.89
N VAL A 62 11.11 11.24 2.38
CA VAL A 62 10.85 10.02 3.14
C VAL A 62 12.16 9.24 3.27
N LYS A 63 12.60 9.00 4.51
CA LYS A 63 13.81 8.24 4.83
C LYS A 63 13.46 7.05 5.68
N GLY A 64 14.17 5.95 5.52
CA GLY A 64 13.98 4.76 6.35
C GLY A 64 15.00 3.68 6.06
N GLU A 65 14.75 2.50 6.60
CA GLU A 65 15.51 1.30 6.31
C GLU A 65 14.60 0.22 5.73
N ALA A 66 15.11 -0.50 4.73
CA ALA A 66 14.44 -1.62 4.10
C ALA A 66 15.32 -2.88 4.11
N ARG A 67 14.72 -4.05 4.32
CA ARG A 67 15.36 -5.37 4.16
C ARG A 67 14.56 -6.27 3.21
N THR A 68 14.36 -5.77 2.00
CA THR A 68 13.55 -6.42 0.96
C THR A 68 14.05 -7.80 0.57
N THR A 69 13.14 -8.70 0.21
CA THR A 69 13.43 -10.05 -0.26
C THR A 69 14.18 -10.03 -1.61
N LYS A 70 13.77 -9.14 -2.54
CA LYS A 70 14.28 -9.12 -3.91
C LYS A 70 15.35 -8.05 -4.19
N GLY A 71 15.78 -7.30 -3.18
CA GLY A 71 16.70 -6.17 -3.37
C GLY A 71 16.05 -4.92 -3.97
N TYR A 72 14.72 -4.86 -3.99
CA TYR A 72 13.95 -3.68 -4.39
C TYR A 72 12.57 -3.72 -3.74
N PHE A 73 11.94 -2.56 -3.66
CA PHE A 73 10.55 -2.37 -3.26
C PHE A 73 9.90 -1.34 -4.18
N TYR A 74 8.64 -1.02 -3.92
CA TYR A 74 7.87 -0.07 -4.69
C TYR A 74 7.22 0.96 -3.77
N TYR A 75 6.83 2.09 -4.36
CA TYR A 75 5.92 3.02 -3.73
C TYR A 75 4.94 3.64 -4.71
N VAL A 76 3.81 4.11 -4.18
CA VAL A 76 2.82 4.98 -4.83
C VAL A 76 2.52 6.15 -3.90
N VAL A 77 2.10 7.31 -4.44
CA VAL A 77 1.66 8.47 -3.65
C VAL A 77 0.28 8.91 -4.12
N GLU A 78 -0.68 9.01 -3.21
CA GLU A 78 -2.09 9.35 -3.51
C GLU A 78 -2.77 10.11 -2.36
N ASP A 79 -3.94 10.71 -2.63
CA ASP A 79 -4.84 11.33 -1.63
C ASP A 79 -6.17 10.58 -1.45
N GLY A 80 -6.32 9.39 -2.03
CA GLY A 80 -7.56 8.60 -2.05
C GLY A 80 -8.55 8.99 -3.18
N HIS A 81 -8.37 10.14 -3.81
CA HIS A 81 -9.10 10.54 -5.02
C HIS A 81 -8.22 10.50 -6.27
N ARG A 82 -6.92 10.76 -6.11
CA ARG A 82 -5.95 10.88 -7.17
C ARG A 82 -4.62 10.26 -6.77
N GLU A 83 -4.01 9.62 -7.74
CA GLU A 83 -2.61 9.21 -7.68
C GLU A 83 -1.72 10.35 -8.20
N PHE A 84 -0.76 10.78 -7.39
CA PHE A 84 0.23 11.82 -7.74
C PHE A 84 1.50 11.23 -8.33
N ILE A 85 1.94 10.09 -7.77
CA ILE A 85 3.08 9.34 -8.26
C ILE A 85 2.65 7.90 -8.40
N SER A 86 2.63 7.42 -9.64
CA SER A 86 2.40 6.02 -9.96
C SER A 86 3.47 5.11 -9.40
N GLU A 87 3.14 3.82 -9.34
CA GLU A 87 4.03 2.78 -8.87
C GLU A 87 5.47 2.97 -9.38
N THR A 88 6.38 3.23 -8.45
CA THR A 88 7.79 3.50 -8.72
C THR A 88 8.66 2.52 -7.96
N ARG A 89 9.56 1.84 -8.67
CA ARG A 89 10.50 0.89 -8.08
C ARG A 89 11.69 1.61 -7.45
N VAL A 90 12.06 1.21 -6.24
CA VAL A 90 13.26 1.65 -5.52
C VAL A 90 14.18 0.46 -5.29
N VAL A 91 15.41 0.56 -5.79
CA VAL A 91 16.45 -0.46 -5.56
C VAL A 91 17.01 -0.29 -4.16
N SER A 92 16.91 -1.34 -3.33
CA SER A 92 17.59 -1.38 -2.04
C SER A 92 19.02 -1.87 -2.27
N ARG A 93 20.01 -1.21 -1.66
CA ARG A 93 21.44 -1.55 -1.89
C ARG A 93 21.80 -2.95 -1.35
N LYS A 94 20.94 -3.55 -0.53
CA LYS A 94 21.11 -4.87 0.09
C LYS A 94 19.75 -5.57 0.14
N ALA A 95 19.77 -6.89 0.00
CA ALA A 95 18.59 -7.73 0.18
C ALA A 95 18.60 -8.44 1.55
N PHE A 96 17.50 -9.11 1.87
CA PHE A 96 17.34 -9.95 3.05
C PHE A 96 18.57 -10.86 3.27
N PRO A 97 19.07 -10.99 4.51
CA PRO A 97 18.53 -10.46 5.78
C PRO A 97 19.00 -9.05 6.14
N LYS A 98 19.76 -8.37 5.28
CA LYS A 98 20.44 -7.12 5.61
C LYS A 98 19.52 -5.90 5.44
N TRP A 99 19.58 -4.99 6.40
CA TRP A 99 18.95 -3.67 6.30
C TRP A 99 19.81 -2.71 5.46
N SER A 100 19.14 -1.90 4.63
CA SER A 100 19.73 -0.81 3.87
C SER A 100 18.91 0.46 4.05
N ARG A 101 19.58 1.60 4.22
CA ARG A 101 18.93 2.91 4.21
C ARG A 101 18.40 3.23 2.82
N PHE A 102 17.28 3.96 2.78
CA PHE A 102 16.72 4.57 1.57
C PHE A 102 16.34 6.03 1.83
N GLU A 103 16.26 6.81 0.76
CA GLU A 103 15.75 8.17 0.73
C GLU A 103 14.92 8.33 -0.55
N ILE A 104 13.69 8.80 -0.42
CA ILE A 104 12.78 9.10 -1.53
C ILE A 104 12.40 10.57 -1.42
N LYS A 105 12.56 11.30 -2.52
CA LYS A 105 12.12 12.69 -2.64
C LYS A 105 10.86 12.73 -3.49
N VAL A 106 9.84 13.39 -2.97
CA VAL A 106 8.54 13.55 -3.63
C VAL A 106 8.32 15.02 -3.87
N THR A 107 7.89 15.34 -5.10
CA THR A 107 7.48 16.68 -5.49
C THR A 107 6.12 16.60 -6.16
N ILE A 108 5.13 17.27 -5.58
CA ILE A 108 3.76 17.41 -6.06
C ILE A 108 3.51 18.91 -6.20
N PRO A 109 3.01 19.41 -7.35
CA PRO A 109 2.66 20.81 -7.48
C PRO A 109 1.65 21.25 -6.41
N ALA A 110 1.92 22.35 -5.70
CA ALA A 110 1.09 22.79 -4.58
C ALA A 110 -0.37 23.07 -4.98
N ASN A 111 -0.58 23.57 -6.21
CA ASN A 111 -1.91 23.87 -6.75
C ASN A 111 -2.75 22.63 -7.05
N VAL A 112 -2.17 21.43 -6.99
CA VAL A 112 -2.91 20.18 -7.11
C VAL A 112 -2.97 19.43 -5.80
N LEU A 113 -2.48 19.97 -4.68
CA LEU A 113 -2.70 19.32 -3.38
C LEU A 113 -4.17 19.40 -2.98
N PRO A 114 -4.66 18.47 -2.15
CA PRO A 114 -6.05 18.51 -1.71
C PRO A 114 -6.26 19.64 -0.69
N ASP A 115 -7.44 20.25 -0.70
CA ASP A 115 -7.82 21.26 0.31
C ASP A 115 -8.12 20.62 1.67
N ASN A 116 -8.61 19.36 1.66
CA ASN A 116 -8.87 18.55 2.84
C ASN A 116 -8.44 17.09 2.61
N GLY A 117 -8.13 16.36 3.69
CA GLY A 117 -7.78 14.94 3.61
C GLY A 117 -6.29 14.68 3.83
N THR A 118 -5.76 13.59 3.27
CA THR A 118 -4.39 13.13 3.56
C THR A 118 -3.67 12.73 2.28
N VAL A 119 -2.48 13.28 2.07
CA VAL A 119 -1.55 12.74 1.08
C VAL A 119 -0.72 11.65 1.74
N ALA A 120 -0.78 10.44 1.22
CA ALA A 120 -0.09 9.27 1.74
C ALA A 120 0.81 8.63 0.68
N MET A 121 1.91 8.04 1.15
CA MET A 121 2.77 7.15 0.38
C MET A 121 2.59 5.73 0.90
N TYR A 122 2.47 4.75 0.01
CA TYR A 122 2.45 3.33 0.39
C TYR A 122 3.73 2.67 -0.10
N LEU A 123 4.54 2.15 0.82
CA LEU A 123 5.73 1.34 0.49
C LEU A 123 5.35 -0.15 0.48
N PHE A 124 5.81 -0.94 -0.48
CA PHE A 124 5.43 -2.36 -0.56
C PHE A 124 6.39 -3.22 -1.40
N GLU A 125 6.30 -4.53 -1.23
CA GLU A 125 6.84 -5.52 -2.18
C GLU A 125 5.69 -6.16 -2.99
N LYS A 126 6.05 -6.85 -4.07
CA LYS A 126 5.12 -7.69 -4.83
C LYS A 126 5.50 -9.16 -4.70
N GLU A 127 4.51 -10.00 -4.41
CA GLU A 127 4.64 -11.46 -4.49
C GLU A 127 5.05 -11.84 -5.93
N LYS A 128 5.91 -12.86 -6.10
CA LYS A 128 6.52 -13.19 -7.39
C LYS A 128 5.55 -13.81 -8.38
N LYS A 129 4.61 -14.64 -7.91
CA LYS A 129 3.68 -15.40 -8.74
C LYS A 129 2.37 -14.66 -8.99
N SER A 130 1.71 -14.17 -7.95
CA SER A 130 0.41 -13.49 -8.04
C SER A 130 0.53 -12.01 -8.39
N GLY A 131 1.68 -11.39 -8.10
CA GLY A 131 1.86 -9.94 -8.23
C GLY A 131 1.14 -9.13 -7.14
N GLU A 132 0.52 -9.81 -6.16
CA GLU A 132 -0.16 -9.18 -5.03
C GLU A 132 0.80 -8.30 -4.22
N LEU A 133 0.26 -7.20 -3.70
CA LEU A 133 0.99 -6.31 -2.81
C LEU A 133 1.16 -6.99 -1.45
N ILE A 134 2.41 -7.08 -1.00
CA ILE A 134 2.78 -7.67 0.28
C ILE A 134 3.64 -6.69 1.07
N HIS A 135 3.66 -6.86 2.39
CA HIS A 135 4.42 -6.02 3.31
C HIS A 135 4.13 -4.51 3.13
N VAL A 136 2.88 -4.17 2.82
CA VAL A 136 2.45 -2.78 2.64
C VAL A 136 2.71 -1.97 3.92
N PHE A 137 3.23 -0.76 3.75
CA PHE A 137 3.54 0.17 4.82
C PHE A 137 3.08 1.58 4.43
N PRO A 138 1.92 2.04 4.96
CA PRO A 138 1.42 3.38 4.73
C PRO A 138 2.25 4.42 5.49
N VAL A 139 2.49 5.56 4.85
CA VAL A 139 3.29 6.68 5.35
C VAL A 139 2.55 7.97 5.04
N ILE A 140 2.08 8.67 6.08
CA ILE A 140 1.43 9.97 5.93
C ILE A 140 2.49 11.00 5.52
N LEU A 141 2.29 11.67 4.39
CA LEU A 141 3.16 12.76 3.95
C LEU A 141 2.71 14.10 4.52
N GLN A 142 1.41 14.39 4.43
CA GLN A 142 0.79 15.60 4.98
C GLN A 142 -0.73 15.40 5.12
N GLN A 143 -1.29 15.95 6.18
CA GLN A 143 -2.73 16.04 6.39
C GLN A 143 -3.19 17.50 6.20
N PHE A 144 -4.35 17.67 5.58
CA PHE A 144 -4.99 18.93 5.23
C PHE A 144 -6.35 18.98 5.95
N TYR A 145 -6.69 20.13 6.53
CA TYR A 145 -7.87 20.35 7.36
C TYR A 145 -8.60 21.62 6.95
#